data_AF-A0A7J8Z3K8-F1
#
_entry.id   AF-A0A7J8Z3K8-F1
#
_cell.length_a   1.000
_cell.length_b   1.000
_cell.length_c   1.000
_cell.angle_alpha   90.00
_cell.angle_beta   90.00
_cell.angle_gamma   90.00
#
_symmetry.space_group_name_H-M   'P 1'
#
loop_
_entity.id
_entity.type
_entity.pdbx_description
1 polymer ?
#
loop_
_entity_poly.entity_id
_entity_poly.type
_entity_poly.pdbx_seq_one_letter_code
_entity_poly.pdbx_strand_id
1 'polypeptide(L)'
;MVILDNHLSKPGWCCSNFDGNGFFGDQYFNPDLWITGLTRMATLFNGVTNVVGMSLRNELRGPKQNVNDWYRYMQKGAEAVHSANPDVLVILSGLSYDSDLSFIQNRPVQLSFSGKLVFEVHWYGFSDGQAWVTGNPNQVCGRVAKDMMRRSGFLVDQGYPLFVSEYGVDQRGTNVNDNRYLNCFLGVAAELDLDWALWTLVGSYYLREGVIGLNEYYGVLNYNWCETRNSSFIERVSALQSPFRGPGLSETKLHKVIFHPSTGLCVIWKSFLDPLRLGPCADSESWSYSSDKTLVVKGTYFCLQADESGTLAKLGIFCSDSNSKWEMISDSKMHLSSKLRNGKSICLDVDSSNAIVTNSCKCISKDNTCDPASQWFKLVDSTRSRSEKQSFLHFDSIFDLPGKGFLSNLMVGSI
;
A
#
# COMPACT_ATOMS: atom_id res chain seq x y z
N MET A 1 5.63 8.78 -15.59
CA MET A 1 4.67 9.58 -14.79
C MET A 1 5.46 10.58 -13.96
N VAL A 2 5.01 11.83 -13.91
CA VAL A 2 5.63 12.91 -13.15
C VAL A 2 4.53 13.71 -12.45
N ILE A 3 4.73 13.98 -11.16
CA ILE A 3 3.95 14.95 -10.39
C ILE A 3 4.87 16.13 -10.12
N LEU A 4 4.46 17.33 -10.49
CA LEU A 4 5.21 18.55 -10.16
C LEU A 4 4.86 18.95 -8.74
N ASP A 5 5.86 19.22 -7.92
CA ASP A 5 5.68 19.70 -6.55
C ASP A 5 6.30 21.09 -6.38
N ASN A 6 5.69 21.90 -5.52
CA ASN A 6 6.27 23.13 -5.02
C ASN A 6 6.83 22.90 -3.59
N HIS A 7 8.08 22.42 -3.53
CA HIS A 7 8.66 21.96 -2.27
C HIS A 7 8.95 23.06 -1.25
N LEU A 8 9.73 24.07 -1.67
CA LEU A 8 10.09 25.25 -0.90
C LEU A 8 10.16 26.46 -1.82
N SER A 9 9.97 27.66 -1.27
CA SER A 9 10.06 28.91 -2.03
C SER A 9 11.50 29.41 -2.16
N LYS A 10 12.36 29.03 -1.21
CA LYS A 10 13.81 29.26 -1.26
C LYS A 10 14.54 27.90 -1.31
N PRO A 11 15.48 27.69 -2.24
CA PRO A 11 16.26 26.44 -2.28
C PRO A 11 16.95 26.15 -0.95
N GLY A 12 16.79 24.92 -0.44
CA GLY A 12 17.32 24.51 0.85
C GLY A 12 16.80 23.15 1.28
N TRP A 13 17.24 22.69 2.45
CA TRP A 13 16.71 21.48 3.09
C TRP A 13 15.46 21.82 3.91
N CYS A 14 14.45 20.97 3.77
CA CYS A 14 13.19 21.04 4.49
C CYS A 14 13.20 19.99 5.63
N CYS A 15 12.55 20.15 6.78
CA CYS A 15 11.46 21.08 7.05
C CYS A 15 11.47 21.54 8.52
N SER A 16 11.76 22.81 8.78
CA SER A 16 11.70 23.40 10.12
C SER A 16 10.43 24.24 10.30
N ASN A 17 9.95 24.38 11.53
CA ASN A 17 8.90 25.35 11.85
C ASN A 17 9.33 26.82 11.64
N PHE A 18 10.64 27.07 11.47
CA PHE A 18 11.22 28.41 11.47
C PHE A 18 12.09 28.70 10.24
N ASP A 19 12.02 27.89 9.18
CA ASP A 19 12.76 28.14 7.94
C ASP A 19 12.15 29.24 7.06
N GLY A 20 11.05 29.85 7.48
CA GLY A 20 10.36 30.93 6.77
C GLY A 20 9.63 30.48 5.50
N ASN A 21 9.42 29.17 5.32
CA ASN A 21 8.70 28.60 4.17
C ASN A 21 7.44 27.80 4.60
N GLY A 22 7.16 27.67 5.89
CA GLY A 22 6.16 26.73 6.41
C GLY A 22 4.72 27.03 6.00
N PHE A 23 4.31 28.30 5.96
CA PHE A 23 2.92 28.66 5.66
C PHE A 23 2.78 29.97 4.88
N PHE A 24 1.60 30.19 4.29
CA PHE A 24 1.30 31.41 3.55
C PHE A 24 1.58 32.67 4.38
N GLY A 25 2.32 33.62 3.79
CA GLY A 25 2.74 34.85 4.48
C GLY A 25 3.97 34.69 5.38
N ASP A 26 4.63 33.53 5.37
CA ASP A 26 5.99 33.43 5.88
C ASP A 26 7.00 34.20 5.03
N GLN A 27 8.17 34.46 5.62
CA GLN A 27 9.20 35.34 5.07
C GLN A 27 9.49 35.06 3.59
N TYR A 28 9.49 33.80 3.19
CA TYR A 28 9.79 33.37 1.83
C TYR A 28 8.56 32.84 1.07
N PHE A 29 7.40 32.73 1.71
CA PHE A 29 6.20 32.15 1.11
C PHE A 29 5.11 33.21 0.87
N ASN A 30 5.28 33.98 -0.20
CA ASN A 30 4.26 34.90 -0.70
C ASN A 30 3.19 34.14 -1.51
N PRO A 31 1.90 34.17 -1.13
CA PRO A 31 0.85 33.41 -1.81
C PRO A 31 0.59 33.85 -3.26
N ASP A 32 0.67 35.14 -3.57
CA ASP A 32 0.42 35.64 -4.93
C ASP A 32 1.55 35.24 -5.90
N LEU A 33 2.79 35.27 -5.40
CA LEU A 33 3.95 34.78 -6.14
C LEU A 33 3.88 33.26 -6.35
N TRP A 34 3.43 32.52 -5.34
CA TRP A 34 3.22 31.08 -5.43
C TRP A 34 2.14 30.71 -6.46
N ILE A 35 0.99 31.38 -6.47
CA ILE A 35 -0.06 31.20 -7.50
C ILE A 35 0.51 31.48 -8.89
N THR A 36 1.31 32.54 -9.04
CA THR A 36 1.99 32.88 -10.30
C THR A 36 2.93 31.75 -10.74
N GLY A 37 3.71 31.20 -9.80
CA GLY A 37 4.60 30.06 -10.04
C GLY A 37 3.85 28.81 -10.47
N LEU A 38 2.77 28.44 -9.76
CA LEU A 38 1.90 27.32 -10.11
C LEU A 38 1.33 27.47 -11.52
N THR A 39 0.77 28.65 -11.84
CA THR A 39 0.19 28.95 -13.15
C THR A 39 1.22 28.80 -14.26
N ARG A 40 2.45 29.29 -14.03
CA ARG A 40 3.55 29.17 -15.00
C ARG A 40 3.94 27.72 -15.25
N MET A 41 4.07 26.91 -14.20
CA MET A 41 4.42 25.49 -14.33
C MET A 41 3.29 24.70 -15.00
N ALA A 42 2.03 24.95 -14.62
CA ALA A 42 0.87 24.34 -15.25
C ALA A 42 0.82 24.65 -16.75
N THR A 43 1.02 25.92 -17.13
CA THR A 43 1.05 26.37 -18.54
C THR A 43 2.19 25.70 -19.31
N LEU A 44 3.39 25.65 -18.71
CA LEU A 44 4.58 25.08 -19.35
C LEU A 44 4.42 23.60 -19.70
N PHE A 45 3.71 22.85 -18.85
CA PHE A 45 3.50 21.41 -19.02
C PHE A 45 2.10 21.07 -19.59
N ASN A 46 1.35 22.05 -20.08
CA ASN A 46 0.09 21.80 -20.77
C ASN A 46 0.36 21.00 -22.07
N GLY A 47 -0.36 19.88 -22.23
CA GLY A 47 -0.17 18.92 -23.32
C GLY A 47 0.99 17.93 -23.14
N VAL A 48 1.76 18.01 -22.03
CA VAL A 48 2.84 17.05 -21.74
C VAL A 48 2.28 15.85 -20.97
N THR A 49 1.95 14.77 -21.68
CA THR A 49 1.25 13.59 -21.15
C THR A 49 1.99 12.85 -20.03
N ASN A 50 3.30 13.07 -19.89
CA ASN A 50 4.08 12.47 -18.81
C ASN A 50 3.88 13.17 -17.46
N VAL A 51 3.45 14.45 -17.46
CA VAL A 51 3.07 15.20 -16.26
C VAL A 51 1.60 14.96 -15.99
N VAL A 52 1.31 14.16 -14.97
CA VAL A 52 -0.06 13.71 -14.68
C VAL A 52 -0.71 14.52 -13.59
N GLY A 53 0.07 15.25 -12.79
CA GLY A 53 -0.45 15.98 -11.64
C GLY A 53 0.47 17.09 -11.16
N MET A 54 -0.10 17.98 -10.36
CA MET A 54 0.61 19.02 -9.64
C MET A 54 0.21 19.00 -8.17
N SER A 55 1.16 18.68 -7.30
CA SER A 55 1.07 19.02 -5.87
C SER A 55 1.30 20.51 -5.71
N LEU A 56 0.34 21.15 -5.03
CA LEU A 56 0.34 22.59 -4.93
C LEU A 56 1.41 23.10 -3.95
N ARG A 57 1.73 22.33 -2.92
CA ARG A 57 2.72 22.68 -1.89
C ARG A 57 3.07 21.43 -1.10
N ASN A 58 4.35 21.24 -0.78
CA ASN A 58 4.82 20.10 0.02
C ASN A 58 4.24 20.04 1.45
N GLU A 59 4.86 20.71 2.43
CA GLU A 59 4.51 20.52 3.84
C GLU A 59 4.06 21.82 4.53
N LEU A 60 2.76 22.15 4.47
CA LEU A 60 2.23 23.31 5.20
C LEU A 60 2.32 23.09 6.72
N ARG A 61 2.98 24.01 7.43
CA ARG A 61 3.37 23.84 8.85
C ARG A 61 3.67 25.16 9.55
N GLY A 62 4.08 25.09 10.81
CA GLY A 62 4.57 26.24 11.56
C GLY A 62 3.47 27.03 12.30
N PRO A 63 3.87 28.07 13.05
CA PRO A 63 2.99 28.76 14.00
C PRO A 63 1.90 29.62 13.35
N LYS A 64 2.04 29.99 12.07
CA LYS A 64 1.02 30.77 11.33
C LYS A 64 -0.08 29.91 10.71
N GLN A 65 0.11 28.59 10.68
CA GLN A 65 -0.81 27.70 9.99
C GLN A 65 -2.23 27.83 10.54
N ASN A 66 -3.21 27.95 9.66
CA ASN A 66 -4.61 28.00 10.04
C ASN A 66 -5.51 27.52 8.89
N VAL A 67 -6.67 27.00 9.25
CA VAL A 67 -7.62 26.40 8.30
C VAL A 67 -8.22 27.41 7.32
N ASN A 68 -8.46 28.66 7.76
CA ASN A 68 -9.10 29.67 6.91
C ASN A 68 -8.20 30.08 5.75
N ASP A 69 -6.92 30.33 6.01
CA ASP A 69 -5.95 30.65 4.97
C ASP A 69 -5.63 29.43 4.11
N TRP A 70 -5.63 28.22 4.67
CA TRP A 70 -5.52 26.99 3.87
C TRP A 70 -6.63 26.94 2.81
N TYR A 71 -7.91 27.08 3.19
CA TYR A 71 -9.01 27.10 2.22
C TYR A 71 -8.87 28.23 1.21
N ARG A 72 -8.54 29.43 1.68
CA ARG A 72 -8.39 30.61 0.83
C ARG A 72 -7.34 30.40 -0.26
N TYR A 73 -6.16 29.90 0.09
CA TYR A 73 -5.03 29.84 -0.83
C TYR A 73 -4.96 28.52 -1.59
N MET A 74 -5.25 27.37 -0.97
CA MET A 74 -5.25 26.08 -1.67
C MET A 74 -6.32 26.04 -2.75
N GLN A 75 -7.53 26.58 -2.50
CA GLN A 75 -8.54 26.70 -3.55
C GLN A 75 -8.09 27.64 -4.67
N LYS A 76 -7.50 28.80 -4.35
CA LYS A 76 -6.98 29.72 -5.37
C LYS A 76 -5.89 29.09 -6.23
N GLY A 77 -4.96 28.36 -5.62
CA GLY A 77 -3.91 27.62 -6.32
C GLY A 77 -4.49 26.53 -7.22
N ALA A 78 -5.48 25.78 -6.71
CA ALA A 78 -6.16 24.73 -7.47
C ALA A 78 -6.88 25.28 -8.72
N GLU A 79 -7.64 26.38 -8.56
CA GLU A 79 -8.33 27.05 -9.67
C GLU A 79 -7.34 27.60 -10.71
N ALA A 80 -6.22 28.17 -10.26
CA ALA A 80 -5.19 28.69 -11.14
C ALA A 80 -4.51 27.58 -11.95
N VAL A 81 -4.16 26.45 -11.32
CA VAL A 81 -3.60 25.28 -12.01
C VAL A 81 -4.62 24.72 -13.00
N HIS A 82 -5.87 24.50 -12.59
CA HIS A 82 -6.91 23.97 -13.47
C HIS A 82 -7.15 24.86 -14.70
N SER A 83 -7.21 26.18 -14.50
CA SER A 83 -7.41 27.14 -15.59
C SER A 83 -6.26 27.12 -16.61
N ALA A 84 -5.03 26.92 -16.14
CA ALA A 84 -3.85 26.88 -17.00
C ALA A 84 -3.61 25.50 -17.65
N ASN A 85 -4.01 24.43 -16.98
CA ASN A 85 -3.86 23.06 -17.44
C ASN A 85 -5.06 22.20 -16.95
N PRO A 86 -6.08 22.00 -17.81
CA PRO A 86 -7.29 21.29 -17.42
C PRO A 86 -7.08 19.78 -17.26
N ASP A 87 -6.03 19.20 -17.82
CA ASP A 87 -5.86 17.74 -17.89
C ASP A 87 -5.05 17.15 -16.71
N VAL A 88 -4.27 17.96 -15.99
CA VAL A 88 -3.51 17.47 -14.83
C VAL A 88 -4.38 17.27 -13.59
N LEU A 89 -4.07 16.24 -12.80
CA LEU A 89 -4.57 16.08 -11.44
C LEU A 89 -4.10 17.26 -10.57
N VAL A 90 -4.97 17.75 -9.70
CA VAL A 90 -4.66 18.81 -8.74
C VAL A 90 -4.58 18.17 -7.35
N ILE A 91 -3.41 18.20 -6.75
CA ILE A 91 -3.12 17.50 -5.49
C ILE A 91 -2.99 18.52 -4.34
N LEU A 92 -3.79 18.35 -3.29
CA LEU A 92 -3.82 19.24 -2.13
C LEU A 92 -3.19 18.57 -0.91
N SER A 93 -2.11 19.16 -0.41
CA SER A 93 -1.54 18.85 0.90
C SER A 93 -2.33 19.44 2.06
N GLY A 94 -2.21 18.80 3.21
CA GLY A 94 -2.78 19.18 4.49
C GLY A 94 -1.87 20.03 5.36
N LEU A 95 -2.32 20.21 6.58
CA LEU A 95 -1.61 20.94 7.64
C LEU A 95 -0.66 20.01 8.40
N SER A 96 0.13 20.60 9.30
CA SER A 96 1.04 19.87 10.19
C SER A 96 1.99 18.93 9.45
N TYR A 97 2.79 19.48 8.53
CA TYR A 97 3.74 18.68 7.72
C TYR A 97 3.02 17.66 6.84
N ASP A 98 1.93 18.08 6.22
CA ASP A 98 1.08 17.24 5.37
C ASP A 98 0.54 15.97 6.08
N SER A 99 0.28 16.05 7.39
CA SER A 99 -0.24 14.92 8.17
C SER A 99 -1.69 15.07 8.60
N ASP A 100 -2.31 16.24 8.37
CA ASP A 100 -3.66 16.54 8.85
C ASP A 100 -4.55 17.21 7.80
N LEU A 101 -5.57 16.47 7.35
CA LEU A 101 -6.65 16.92 6.49
C LEU A 101 -8.03 16.84 7.19
N SER A 102 -8.06 16.61 8.51
CA SER A 102 -9.31 16.31 9.25
C SER A 102 -10.34 17.44 9.20
N PHE A 103 -9.88 18.68 9.02
CA PHE A 103 -10.74 19.85 8.89
C PHE A 103 -11.57 19.86 7.59
N ILE A 104 -11.26 19.00 6.62
CA ILE A 104 -12.05 18.83 5.38
C ILE A 104 -13.32 18.02 5.64
N GLN A 105 -13.31 17.13 6.63
CA GLN A 105 -14.46 16.27 6.95
C GLN A 105 -15.75 17.07 7.18
N ASN A 106 -15.63 18.25 7.81
CA ASN A 106 -16.76 19.13 8.15
C ASN A 106 -16.95 20.29 7.16
N ARG A 107 -16.00 20.51 6.25
CA ARG A 107 -16.03 21.60 5.27
C ARG A 107 -15.38 21.13 3.97
N PRO A 108 -16.12 20.49 3.05
CA PRO A 108 -15.56 20.08 1.77
C PRO A 108 -14.97 21.27 1.00
N VAL A 109 -13.89 21.02 0.25
CA VAL A 109 -13.28 22.02 -0.64
C VAL A 109 -14.26 22.39 -1.75
N GLN A 110 -14.37 23.68 -2.06
CA GLN A 110 -15.24 24.17 -3.14
C GLN A 110 -14.39 24.58 -4.34
N LEU A 111 -14.51 23.83 -5.43
CA LEU A 111 -13.79 24.07 -6.70
C LEU A 111 -14.79 24.09 -7.86
N SER A 112 -14.42 24.78 -8.93
CA SER A 112 -15.18 24.85 -10.18
C SER A 112 -15.15 23.54 -10.99
N PHE A 113 -14.24 22.62 -10.62
CA PHE A 113 -13.99 21.37 -11.32
C PHE A 113 -14.13 20.14 -10.40
N SER A 114 -14.32 18.98 -11.02
CA SER A 114 -14.45 17.68 -10.35
C SER A 114 -13.72 16.57 -11.11
N GLY A 115 -13.52 15.41 -10.49
CA GLY A 115 -12.99 14.20 -11.16
C GLY A 115 -11.47 14.17 -11.35
N LYS A 116 -10.74 15.20 -10.88
CA LYS A 116 -9.27 15.28 -10.95
C LYS A 116 -8.60 15.85 -9.68
N LEU A 117 -9.36 15.90 -8.58
CA LEU A 117 -8.87 16.34 -7.28
C LEU A 117 -8.29 15.13 -6.53
N VAL A 118 -7.08 15.29 -5.99
CA VAL A 118 -6.39 14.31 -5.16
C VAL A 118 -5.97 15.00 -3.86
N PHE A 119 -5.95 14.26 -2.76
CA PHE A 119 -5.33 14.71 -1.52
C PHE A 119 -4.04 13.95 -1.27
N GLU A 120 -3.08 14.57 -0.61
CA GLU A 120 -1.82 13.91 -0.26
C GLU A 120 -1.57 13.88 1.25
N VAL A 121 -0.68 12.98 1.66
CA VAL A 121 -0.27 12.82 3.05
C VAL A 121 1.17 12.35 3.15
N HIS A 122 1.92 12.89 4.10
CA HIS A 122 3.24 12.42 4.49
C HIS A 122 3.13 11.50 5.70
N TRP A 123 3.76 10.33 5.63
CA TRP A 123 3.71 9.37 6.72
C TRP A 123 5.08 8.76 6.99
N TYR A 124 5.62 9.06 8.17
CA TYR A 124 6.94 8.58 8.60
C TYR A 124 6.90 8.02 10.01
N GLY A 125 7.68 6.97 10.26
CA GLY A 125 7.77 6.34 11.59
C GLY A 125 8.42 7.24 12.65
N PHE A 126 9.25 8.21 12.25
CA PHE A 126 9.84 9.17 13.19
C PHE A 126 8.83 10.19 13.73
N SER A 127 7.70 10.40 13.04
CA SER A 127 6.62 11.27 13.51
C SER A 127 5.99 10.73 14.81
N ASP A 128 6.18 9.44 15.10
CA ASP A 128 5.76 8.79 16.34
C ASP A 128 6.81 8.83 17.46
N GLY A 129 7.89 9.59 17.28
CA GLY A 129 9.02 9.64 18.21
C GLY A 129 9.75 8.30 18.29
N GLN A 130 9.73 7.66 19.47
CA GLN A 130 10.35 6.35 19.71
C GLN A 130 9.31 5.27 20.04
N ALA A 131 8.04 5.49 19.69
CA ALA A 131 6.96 4.57 20.04
C ALA A 131 7.15 3.18 19.44
N TRP A 132 7.73 3.06 18.24
CA TRP A 132 7.98 1.76 17.61
C TRP A 132 9.09 0.96 18.29
N VAL A 133 10.00 1.64 19.00
CA VAL A 133 11.07 1.00 19.77
C VAL A 133 10.57 0.61 21.15
N THR A 134 9.92 1.53 21.85
CA THR A 134 9.58 1.40 23.28
C THR A 134 8.21 0.76 23.53
N GLY A 135 7.31 0.81 22.55
CA GLY A 135 5.96 0.28 22.62
C GLY A 135 5.81 -1.10 22.00
N ASN A 136 4.72 -1.78 22.34
CA ASN A 136 4.30 -3.01 21.67
C ASN A 136 3.90 -2.69 20.20
N PRO A 137 4.48 -3.34 19.18
CA PRO A 137 4.22 -3.00 17.78
C PRO A 137 2.75 -3.12 17.34
N ASN A 138 1.95 -4.03 17.92
CA ASN A 138 0.52 -4.13 17.60
C ASN A 138 -0.25 -2.90 18.07
N GLN A 139 0.00 -2.47 19.31
CA GLN A 139 -0.66 -1.31 19.91
C GLN A 139 -0.24 -0.02 19.22
N VAL A 140 1.06 0.08 18.90
CA VAL A 140 1.61 1.22 18.16
C VAL A 140 0.99 1.29 16.77
N CYS A 141 1.02 0.21 15.99
CA CYS A 141 0.39 0.17 14.67
C CYS A 141 -1.11 0.47 14.72
N GLY A 142 -1.85 -0.13 15.65
CA GLY A 142 -3.28 0.14 15.82
C GLY A 142 -3.59 1.61 16.15
N ARG A 143 -2.78 2.23 17.01
CA ARG A 143 -2.91 3.66 17.34
C ARG A 143 -2.59 4.55 16.13
N VAL A 144 -1.47 4.32 15.45
CA VAL A 144 -1.01 5.22 14.38
C VAL A 144 -1.84 5.08 13.11
N ALA A 145 -2.28 3.86 12.76
CA ALA A 145 -3.17 3.64 11.64
C ALA A 145 -4.53 4.29 11.89
N LYS A 146 -5.05 4.20 13.12
CA LYS A 146 -6.27 4.91 13.51
C LYS A 146 -6.11 6.43 13.45
N ASP A 147 -4.96 6.95 13.84
CA ASP A 147 -4.67 8.40 13.74
C ASP A 147 -4.61 8.86 12.29
N MET A 148 -3.91 8.11 11.41
CA MET A 148 -3.86 8.34 9.96
C MET A 148 -5.26 8.32 9.34
N MET A 149 -6.09 7.32 9.66
CA MET A 149 -7.47 7.25 9.17
C MET A 149 -8.31 8.45 9.61
N ARG A 150 -8.17 8.89 10.87
CA ARG A 150 -8.89 10.06 11.38
C ARG A 150 -8.46 11.35 10.69
N ARG A 151 -7.16 11.48 10.37
CA ARG A 151 -6.59 12.72 9.83
C ARG A 151 -6.73 12.86 8.32
N SER A 152 -6.58 11.76 7.58
CA SER A 152 -6.54 11.80 6.12
C SER A 152 -7.22 10.60 5.47
N GLY A 153 -7.10 9.40 6.05
CA GLY A 153 -7.63 8.17 5.43
C GLY A 153 -9.15 8.14 5.25
N PHE A 154 -9.92 8.94 6.01
CA PHE A 154 -11.37 9.10 5.81
C PHE A 154 -11.73 9.60 4.40
N LEU A 155 -10.80 10.25 3.69
CA LEU A 155 -11.01 10.73 2.32
C LEU A 155 -11.19 9.56 1.35
N VAL A 156 -10.50 8.44 1.58
CA VAL A 156 -10.68 7.20 0.80
C VAL A 156 -12.10 6.67 0.97
N ASP A 157 -12.62 6.65 2.21
CA ASP A 157 -14.00 6.24 2.50
C ASP A 157 -15.04 7.17 1.86
N GLN A 158 -14.69 8.44 1.64
CA GLN A 158 -15.51 9.43 0.92
C GLN A 158 -15.38 9.35 -0.60
N GLY A 159 -14.53 8.46 -1.13
CA GLY A 159 -14.32 8.26 -2.56
C GLY A 159 -13.31 9.22 -3.20
N TYR A 160 -12.52 9.94 -2.41
CA TYR A 160 -11.40 10.73 -2.91
C TYR A 160 -10.10 9.90 -2.98
N PRO A 161 -9.29 10.08 -4.03
CA PRO A 161 -7.93 9.55 -4.03
C PRO A 161 -7.08 10.20 -2.92
N LEU A 162 -6.38 9.37 -2.15
CA LEU A 162 -5.39 9.77 -1.17
C LEU A 162 -4.03 9.20 -1.57
N PHE A 163 -3.10 10.10 -1.87
CA PHE A 163 -1.75 9.79 -2.30
C PHE A 163 -0.79 9.93 -1.12
N VAL A 164 -0.07 8.88 -0.75
CA VAL A 164 1.04 9.01 0.20
C VAL A 164 2.25 9.59 -0.54
N SER A 165 2.29 10.91 -0.69
CA SER A 165 3.31 11.62 -1.47
C SER A 165 4.71 11.46 -0.88
N GLU A 166 4.82 11.18 0.42
CA GLU A 166 6.08 10.83 1.05
C GLU A 166 5.93 9.80 2.17
N TYR A 167 6.77 8.77 2.11
CA TYR A 167 7.14 7.91 3.22
C TYR A 167 8.57 7.42 3.01
N GLY A 168 9.20 6.87 4.04
CA GLY A 168 10.54 6.32 3.90
C GLY A 168 11.07 5.72 5.20
N VAL A 169 12.16 4.96 5.05
CA VAL A 169 12.88 4.34 6.16
C VAL A 169 14.37 4.34 5.89
N ASP A 170 15.18 4.26 6.95
CA ASP A 170 16.60 3.98 6.84
C ASP A 170 16.86 2.62 6.20
N GLN A 171 17.31 2.65 4.94
CA GLN A 171 17.53 1.49 4.10
C GLN A 171 18.74 0.64 4.53
N ARG A 172 19.54 1.08 5.52
CA ARG A 172 20.58 0.22 6.11
C ARG A 172 19.98 -0.95 6.89
N GLY A 173 18.70 -0.87 7.25
CA GLY A 173 17.98 -1.92 7.98
C GLY A 173 18.35 -2.03 9.47
N THR A 174 19.11 -1.07 10.01
CA THR A 174 19.54 -1.07 11.42
C THR A 174 18.65 -0.22 12.33
N ASN A 175 17.74 0.58 11.77
CA ASN A 175 16.82 1.41 12.54
C ASN A 175 15.55 0.62 12.92
N VAL A 176 15.48 0.20 14.19
CA VAL A 176 14.34 -0.57 14.74
C VAL A 176 13.02 0.18 14.61
N ASN A 177 13.02 1.51 14.80
CA ASN A 177 11.81 2.32 14.74
C ASN A 177 11.19 2.25 13.33
N ASP A 178 12.03 2.54 12.34
CA ASP A 178 11.65 2.55 10.93
C ASP A 178 11.25 1.16 10.42
N ASN A 179 12.03 0.13 10.78
CA ASN A 179 11.75 -1.24 10.35
C ASN A 179 10.38 -1.74 10.81
N ARG A 180 10.01 -1.45 12.07
CA ARG A 180 8.71 -1.82 12.64
C ARG A 180 7.57 -0.98 12.05
N TYR A 181 7.80 0.33 11.86
CA TYR A 181 6.87 1.21 11.18
C TYR A 181 6.55 0.72 9.76
N LEU A 182 7.56 0.35 8.98
CA LEU A 182 7.38 -0.06 7.58
C LEU A 182 6.44 -1.26 7.45
N ASN A 183 6.52 -2.24 8.35
CA ASN A 183 5.59 -3.37 8.35
C ASN A 183 4.13 -2.92 8.51
N CYS A 184 3.88 -1.92 9.35
CA CYS A 184 2.53 -1.37 9.54
C CYS A 184 2.09 -0.56 8.32
N PHE A 185 2.96 0.31 7.82
CA PHE A 185 2.72 1.12 6.62
C PHE A 185 2.33 0.25 5.43
N LEU A 186 3.13 -0.77 5.09
CA LEU A 186 2.87 -1.65 3.95
C LEU A 186 1.54 -2.39 4.10
N GLY A 187 1.19 -2.80 5.32
CA GLY A 187 -0.09 -3.46 5.57
C GLY A 187 -1.29 -2.51 5.40
N VAL A 188 -1.18 -1.26 5.83
CA VAL A 188 -2.25 -0.25 5.66
C VAL A 188 -2.36 0.20 4.20
N ALA A 189 -1.22 0.47 3.54
CA ALA A 189 -1.17 0.83 2.13
C ALA A 189 -1.79 -0.26 1.24
N ALA A 190 -1.52 -1.54 1.53
CA ALA A 190 -2.16 -2.65 0.83
C ALA A 190 -3.66 -2.74 1.09
N GLU A 191 -4.10 -2.62 2.34
CA GLU A 191 -5.52 -2.74 2.72
C GLU A 191 -6.39 -1.66 2.09
N LEU A 192 -5.89 -0.43 2.06
CA LEU A 192 -6.59 0.72 1.48
C LEU A 192 -6.37 0.87 -0.03
N ASP A 193 -5.37 0.17 -0.58
CA ASP A 193 -4.90 0.28 -1.96
C ASP A 193 -4.47 1.72 -2.30
N LEU A 194 -3.60 2.29 -1.46
CA LEU A 194 -3.11 3.67 -1.60
C LEU A 194 -2.03 3.76 -2.68
N ASP A 195 -2.09 4.81 -3.48
CA ASP A 195 -0.94 5.26 -4.28
C ASP A 195 0.11 5.91 -3.38
N TRP A 196 1.39 5.78 -3.75
CA TRP A 196 2.48 6.25 -2.92
C TRP A 196 3.71 6.70 -3.72
N ALA A 197 4.50 7.59 -3.12
CA ALA A 197 5.83 7.96 -3.56
C ALA A 197 6.83 7.81 -2.41
N LEU A 198 7.90 7.07 -2.69
CA LEU A 198 8.95 6.79 -1.73
C LEU A 198 9.96 7.93 -1.72
N TRP A 199 10.23 8.46 -0.53
CA TRP A 199 11.41 9.26 -0.27
C TRP A 199 12.59 8.32 0.03
N THR A 200 13.55 8.13 -0.88
CA THR A 200 13.76 8.83 -2.16
C THR A 200 14.64 7.98 -3.10
N LEU A 201 14.68 8.30 -4.40
CA LEU A 201 15.52 7.57 -5.37
C LEU A 201 17.03 7.76 -5.15
N VAL A 202 17.45 8.90 -4.60
CA VAL A 202 18.87 9.32 -4.51
C VAL A 202 19.75 8.32 -3.74
N GLY A 203 21.07 8.37 -3.97
CA GLY A 203 22.05 7.65 -3.16
C GLY A 203 22.98 8.54 -2.35
N SER A 204 23.33 9.69 -2.91
CA SER A 204 24.18 10.71 -2.29
C SER A 204 23.85 12.09 -2.88
N TYR A 205 24.15 13.14 -2.13
CA TYR A 205 23.93 14.52 -2.55
C TYR A 205 25.19 15.14 -3.13
N TYR A 206 25.07 15.87 -4.25
CA TYR A 206 26.15 16.71 -4.75
C TYR A 206 26.61 17.71 -3.67
N LEU A 207 25.64 18.34 -3.00
CA LEU A 207 25.84 19.18 -1.82
C LEU A 207 24.57 19.13 -0.98
N ARG A 208 24.69 18.86 0.32
CA ARG A 208 23.60 19.01 1.28
C ARG A 208 24.12 19.63 2.56
N GLU A 209 23.54 20.77 2.94
CA GLU A 209 23.89 21.50 4.18
C GLU A 209 25.40 21.75 4.36
N GLY A 210 26.10 22.03 3.25
CA GLY A 210 27.55 22.28 3.25
C GLY A 210 28.42 21.03 3.13
N VAL A 211 27.84 19.84 3.10
CA VAL A 211 28.55 18.57 2.95
C VAL A 211 28.43 18.06 1.52
N ILE A 212 29.58 17.95 0.84
CA ILE A 212 29.69 17.34 -0.50
C ILE A 212 29.63 15.82 -0.35
N GLY A 213 28.85 15.15 -1.19
CA GLY A 213 28.72 13.70 -1.14
C GLY A 213 28.11 13.23 0.18
N LEU A 214 27.11 13.95 0.71
CA LEU A 214 26.39 13.43 1.88
C LEU A 214 25.61 12.18 1.48
N ASN A 215 25.81 11.08 2.20
CA ASN A 215 25.15 9.80 1.92
C ASN A 215 23.67 9.87 2.36
N GLU A 216 22.75 9.51 1.46
CA GLU A 216 21.32 9.42 1.79
C GLU A 216 20.95 7.99 2.15
N TYR A 217 20.71 7.74 3.44
CA TYR A 217 20.39 6.41 3.93
C TYR A 217 18.92 6.03 3.77
N TYR A 218 18.02 6.99 3.52
CA TYR A 218 16.63 6.71 3.11
C TYR A 218 16.53 6.43 1.60
N GLY A 219 17.64 6.61 0.89
CA GLY A 219 17.76 6.46 -0.56
C GLY A 219 17.68 5.02 -1.06
N VAL A 220 16.92 4.79 -2.13
CA VAL A 220 16.85 3.51 -2.84
C VAL A 220 18.21 3.11 -3.39
N LEU A 221 18.98 4.07 -3.91
CA LEU A 221 20.29 3.80 -4.50
C LEU A 221 21.40 3.86 -3.45
N ASN A 222 22.46 3.09 -3.70
CA ASN A 222 23.69 3.16 -2.91
C ASN A 222 24.44 4.48 -3.17
N TYR A 223 25.45 4.76 -2.36
CA TYR A 223 26.20 6.02 -2.41
C TYR A 223 26.71 6.41 -3.81
N ASN A 224 27.12 5.40 -4.60
CA ASN A 224 27.70 5.57 -5.94
C ASN A 224 26.65 5.59 -7.06
N TRP A 225 25.36 5.44 -6.74
CA TRP A 225 24.26 5.37 -7.71
C TRP A 225 24.33 4.17 -8.66
N CYS A 226 25.06 3.11 -8.28
CA CYS A 226 25.28 1.95 -9.16
C CYS A 226 24.30 0.79 -8.88
N GLU A 227 23.84 0.65 -7.64
CA GLU A 227 23.01 -0.49 -7.21
C GLU A 227 21.95 -0.04 -6.22
N THR A 228 20.92 -0.87 -6.04
CA THR A 228 19.97 -0.70 -4.95
C THR A 228 20.65 -0.92 -3.60
N ARG A 229 20.45 0.00 -2.66
CA ARG A 229 21.01 -0.07 -1.30
C ARG A 229 20.46 -1.25 -0.50
N ASN A 230 19.19 -1.58 -0.69
CA ASN A 230 18.51 -2.66 0.00
C ASN A 230 17.54 -3.36 -0.94
N SER A 231 17.96 -4.49 -1.50
CA SER A 231 17.13 -5.28 -2.43
C SER A 231 15.89 -5.87 -1.74
N SER A 232 16.01 -6.28 -0.47
CA SER A 232 14.89 -6.81 0.31
C SER A 232 13.78 -5.77 0.48
N PHE A 233 14.11 -4.49 0.64
CA PHE A 233 13.11 -3.42 0.66
C PHE A 233 12.35 -3.33 -0.68
N ILE A 234 13.04 -3.43 -1.82
CA ILE A 234 12.41 -3.41 -3.15
C ILE A 234 11.46 -4.60 -3.33
N GLU A 235 11.87 -5.78 -2.88
CA GLU A 235 11.01 -6.97 -2.87
C GLU A 235 9.74 -6.74 -2.03
N ARG A 236 9.87 -6.13 -0.85
CA ARG A 236 8.75 -5.87 0.07
C ARG A 236 7.71 -4.89 -0.48
N VAL A 237 8.13 -3.90 -1.26
CA VAL A 237 7.19 -2.92 -1.87
C VAL A 237 6.64 -3.40 -3.22
N SER A 238 7.20 -4.45 -3.82
CA SER A 238 6.86 -4.89 -5.17
C SER A 238 5.37 -5.20 -5.36
N ALA A 239 4.72 -5.82 -4.37
CA ALA A 239 3.29 -6.10 -4.43
C ALA A 239 2.41 -4.85 -4.45
N LEU A 240 2.90 -3.72 -3.94
CA LEU A 240 2.18 -2.44 -3.89
C LEU A 240 2.46 -1.54 -5.10
N GLN A 241 3.37 -1.92 -5.99
CA GLN A 241 3.68 -1.14 -7.20
C GLN A 241 2.55 -1.18 -8.23
N SER A 242 1.70 -2.21 -8.17
CA SER A 242 0.50 -2.32 -8.99
C SER A 242 -0.70 -2.36 -8.06
N PRO A 243 -1.70 -1.49 -8.26
CA PRO A 243 -2.87 -1.45 -7.39
C PRO A 243 -3.64 -2.77 -7.45
N PHE A 244 -4.25 -3.17 -6.34
CA PHE A 244 -5.01 -4.42 -6.23
C PHE A 244 -6.39 -4.31 -6.88
N ARG A 245 -6.95 -3.10 -6.96
CA ARG A 245 -8.24 -2.81 -7.57
C ARG A 245 -8.22 -1.43 -8.24
N GLY A 246 -9.27 -1.11 -8.97
CA GLY A 246 -9.47 0.24 -9.51
C GLY A 246 -10.05 0.26 -10.92
N PRO A 247 -10.35 1.47 -11.44
CA PRO A 247 -10.82 1.65 -12.81
C PRO A 247 -9.85 1.02 -13.82
N GLY A 248 -10.37 0.21 -14.75
CA GLY A 248 -9.55 -0.47 -15.76
C GLY A 248 -8.83 -1.74 -15.29
N LEU A 249 -8.93 -2.11 -14.00
CA LEU A 249 -8.25 -3.29 -13.40
C LEU A 249 -9.24 -4.32 -12.81
N SER A 250 -10.50 -4.26 -13.22
CA SER A 250 -11.54 -5.22 -12.82
C SER A 250 -11.50 -6.50 -13.65
N GLU A 251 -10.36 -7.19 -13.63
CA GLU A 251 -10.12 -8.43 -14.39
C GLU A 251 -10.98 -9.59 -13.89
N THR A 252 -11.30 -9.61 -12.60
CA THR A 252 -12.15 -10.62 -11.95
C THR A 252 -13.10 -9.99 -10.92
N LYS A 253 -14.04 -10.78 -10.40
CA LYS A 253 -14.91 -10.36 -9.30
C LYS A 253 -14.08 -10.11 -8.03
N LEU A 254 -14.47 -9.07 -7.29
CA LEU A 254 -13.89 -8.70 -6.00
C LEU A 254 -13.66 -9.93 -5.11
N HIS A 255 -12.43 -10.10 -4.64
CA HIS A 255 -12.00 -11.19 -3.77
C HIS A 255 -10.92 -10.69 -2.82
N LYS A 256 -10.47 -11.55 -1.91
CA LYS A 256 -9.38 -11.27 -0.99
C LYS A 256 -8.09 -11.93 -1.45
N VAL A 257 -6.97 -11.27 -1.18
CA VAL A 257 -5.65 -11.90 -1.08
C VAL A 257 -5.16 -11.77 0.36
N ILE A 258 -4.38 -12.75 0.83
CA ILE A 258 -3.82 -12.76 2.19
C ILE A 258 -2.39 -12.24 2.10
N PHE A 259 -2.21 -10.94 2.30
CA PHE A 259 -0.95 -10.21 2.16
C PHE A 259 -0.13 -10.27 3.45
N HIS A 260 1.19 -10.46 3.34
CA HIS A 260 2.13 -10.50 4.45
C HIS A 260 3.11 -9.30 4.37
N PRO A 261 2.90 -8.23 5.16
CA PRO A 261 3.60 -6.95 4.96
C PRO A 261 5.12 -6.99 5.12
N SER A 262 5.64 -7.87 5.98
CA SER A 262 7.08 -7.91 6.23
C SER A 262 7.88 -8.55 5.09
N THR A 263 7.23 -9.30 4.20
CA THR A 263 7.86 -9.88 3.00
C THR A 263 7.37 -9.26 1.69
N GLY A 264 6.23 -8.56 1.69
CA GLY A 264 5.61 -8.06 0.45
C GLY A 264 5.00 -9.17 -0.40
N LEU A 265 4.73 -10.35 0.17
CA LEU A 265 4.22 -11.51 -0.53
C LEU A 265 2.80 -11.85 -0.06
N CYS A 266 2.09 -12.68 -0.82
CA CYS A 266 0.77 -13.19 -0.45
C CYS A 266 0.80 -14.70 -0.25
N VAL A 267 -0.17 -15.23 0.48
CA VAL A 267 -0.40 -16.68 0.59
C VAL A 267 -0.81 -17.22 -0.79
N ILE A 268 -0.08 -18.23 -1.26
CA ILE A 268 -0.33 -18.93 -2.51
C ILE A 268 -0.53 -20.43 -2.25
N TRP A 269 -1.28 -21.05 -3.14
CA TRP A 269 -1.49 -22.50 -3.19
C TRP A 269 -1.14 -22.99 -4.60
N LYS A 270 -0.28 -24.01 -4.69
CA LYS A 270 0.17 -24.56 -5.98
C LYS A 270 -0.59 -25.83 -6.34
N SER A 271 -0.62 -26.79 -5.42
CA SER A 271 -1.29 -28.07 -5.60
C SER A 271 -1.67 -28.63 -4.23
N PHE A 272 -2.55 -29.62 -4.21
CA PHE A 272 -2.96 -30.29 -2.97
C PHE A 272 -1.81 -30.96 -2.21
N LEU A 273 -0.72 -31.33 -2.90
CA LEU A 273 0.46 -31.95 -2.30
C LEU A 273 1.44 -30.92 -1.72
N ASP A 274 1.32 -29.65 -2.13
CA ASP A 274 2.21 -28.59 -1.69
C ASP A 274 1.63 -27.86 -0.46
N PRO A 275 2.48 -27.51 0.52
CA PRO A 275 2.05 -26.66 1.61
C PRO A 275 1.69 -25.25 1.12
N LEU A 276 0.80 -24.59 1.84
CA LEU A 276 0.59 -23.15 1.69
C LEU A 276 1.89 -22.42 1.98
N ARG A 277 2.22 -21.43 1.16
CA ARG A 277 3.46 -20.66 1.30
C ARG A 277 3.27 -19.21 0.84
N LEU A 278 4.22 -18.34 1.14
CA LEU A 278 4.27 -17.01 0.57
C LEU A 278 4.85 -17.04 -0.85
N GLY A 279 4.29 -16.21 -1.71
CA GLY A 279 4.78 -15.97 -3.07
C GLY A 279 4.22 -14.67 -3.66
N PRO A 280 4.53 -14.37 -4.93
CA PRO A 280 4.03 -13.16 -5.58
C PRO A 280 2.52 -13.03 -5.47
N CYS A 281 2.01 -11.84 -5.14
CA CYS A 281 0.57 -11.64 -4.96
C CYS A 281 -0.24 -11.87 -6.24
N ALA A 282 0.38 -11.70 -7.42
CA ALA A 282 -0.23 -12.06 -8.70
C ALA A 282 -0.47 -13.58 -8.85
N ASP A 283 0.19 -14.43 -8.07
CA ASP A 283 0.02 -15.89 -8.09
C ASP A 283 -0.94 -16.38 -7.00
N SER A 284 -1.51 -15.46 -6.19
CA SER A 284 -2.41 -15.78 -5.08
C SER A 284 -3.76 -16.30 -5.57
N GLU A 285 -4.33 -17.22 -4.81
CA GLU A 285 -5.69 -17.67 -5.03
C GLU A 285 -6.69 -16.55 -4.70
N SER A 286 -7.83 -16.54 -5.39
CA SER A 286 -8.92 -15.66 -5.01
C SER A 286 -9.62 -16.20 -3.76
N TRP A 287 -9.45 -15.54 -2.62
CA TRP A 287 -10.13 -15.92 -1.38
C TRP A 287 -11.47 -15.23 -1.22
N SER A 288 -12.39 -15.89 -0.53
CA SER A 288 -13.58 -15.27 0.05
C SER A 288 -13.45 -15.32 1.56
N TYR A 289 -13.80 -14.21 2.22
CA TYR A 289 -13.86 -14.12 3.66
C TYR A 289 -15.31 -13.87 4.07
N SER A 290 -15.94 -14.89 4.66
CA SER A 290 -17.36 -14.89 4.98
C SER A 290 -17.65 -14.20 6.31
N SER A 291 -18.92 -13.86 6.54
CA SER A 291 -19.39 -13.24 7.80
C SER A 291 -19.21 -14.14 9.02
N ASP A 292 -19.19 -15.47 8.83
CA ASP A 292 -18.86 -16.46 9.85
C ASP A 292 -17.35 -16.70 10.01
N LYS A 293 -16.53 -15.78 9.46
CA LYS A 293 -15.08 -15.71 9.64
C LYS A 293 -14.32 -16.89 9.00
N THR A 294 -14.79 -17.40 7.87
CA THR A 294 -14.11 -18.49 7.15
C THR A 294 -13.42 -17.95 5.90
N LEU A 295 -12.18 -18.37 5.69
CA LEU A 295 -11.41 -18.09 4.47
C LEU A 295 -11.53 -19.29 3.53
N VAL A 296 -12.26 -19.13 2.43
CA VAL A 296 -12.50 -20.18 1.42
C VAL A 296 -11.88 -19.76 0.08
N VAL A 297 -11.16 -20.67 -0.57
CA VAL A 297 -10.67 -20.48 -1.93
C VAL A 297 -11.86 -20.48 -2.90
N LYS A 298 -12.09 -19.36 -3.58
CA LYS A 298 -13.24 -19.18 -4.47
C LYS A 298 -13.27 -20.23 -5.57
N GLY A 299 -14.48 -20.70 -5.89
CA GLY A 299 -14.69 -21.75 -6.88
C GLY A 299 -14.39 -23.17 -6.35
N THR A 300 -14.04 -23.31 -5.06
CA THR A 300 -13.76 -24.60 -4.42
C THR A 300 -14.50 -24.72 -3.08
N TYR A 301 -14.39 -25.89 -2.45
CA TYR A 301 -14.86 -26.15 -1.08
C TYR A 301 -13.74 -26.05 -0.04
N PHE A 302 -12.53 -25.65 -0.45
CA PHE A 302 -11.36 -25.64 0.42
C PHE A 302 -11.31 -24.37 1.26
N CYS A 303 -11.28 -24.54 2.57
CA CYS A 303 -11.06 -23.46 3.53
C CYS A 303 -9.74 -23.62 4.28
N LEU A 304 -9.19 -22.47 4.69
CA LEU A 304 -8.02 -22.43 5.55
C LEU A 304 -8.35 -23.05 6.91
N GLN A 305 -7.53 -23.99 7.33
CA GLN A 305 -7.65 -24.69 8.61
C GLN A 305 -6.32 -24.70 9.34
N ALA A 306 -6.42 -24.58 10.65
CA ALA A 306 -5.32 -24.90 11.54
C ALA A 306 -5.45 -26.32 12.09
N ASP A 307 -4.32 -26.95 12.41
CA ASP A 307 -4.30 -28.30 12.95
C ASP A 307 -3.77 -28.32 14.39
N GLU A 308 -2.47 -28.12 14.54
CA GLU A 308 -1.79 -28.01 15.83
C GLU A 308 -0.80 -26.85 15.82
N SER A 309 -0.47 -26.34 17.00
CA SER A 309 0.55 -25.30 17.15
C SER A 309 1.93 -25.84 16.71
N GLY A 310 2.64 -25.09 15.88
CA GLY A 310 3.93 -25.47 15.30
C GLY A 310 3.83 -26.28 14.00
N THR A 311 2.63 -26.44 13.45
CA THR A 311 2.41 -27.21 12.21
C THR A 311 1.96 -26.34 11.05
N LEU A 312 2.07 -26.87 9.83
CA LEU A 312 1.62 -26.24 8.60
C LEU A 312 0.11 -25.91 8.66
N ALA A 313 -0.26 -24.71 8.20
CA ALA A 313 -1.65 -24.43 7.89
C ALA A 313 -2.06 -25.26 6.66
N LYS A 314 -3.29 -25.78 6.66
CA LYS A 314 -3.78 -26.66 5.60
C LYS A 314 -5.09 -26.16 5.00
N LEU A 315 -5.43 -26.69 3.84
CA LEU A 315 -6.74 -26.55 3.24
C LEU A 315 -7.58 -27.79 3.55
N GLY A 316 -8.77 -27.60 4.10
CA GLY A 316 -9.71 -28.67 4.38
C GLY A 316 -11.09 -28.37 3.80
N ILE A 317 -11.97 -29.37 3.81
CA ILE A 317 -13.35 -29.27 3.30
C ILE A 317 -14.38 -29.06 4.42
N PHE A 318 -14.00 -29.28 5.69
CA PHE A 318 -14.87 -29.14 6.85
C PHE A 318 -14.77 -27.74 7.45
N CYS A 319 -15.52 -26.79 6.89
CA CYS A 319 -15.36 -25.37 7.19
C CYS A 319 -16.26 -24.84 8.33
N SER A 320 -16.90 -25.75 9.06
CA SER A 320 -17.74 -25.44 10.23
C SER A 320 -16.98 -25.46 11.55
N ASP A 321 -15.84 -26.17 11.61
CA ASP A 321 -15.09 -26.39 12.84
C ASP A 321 -14.39 -25.12 13.32
N SER A 322 -14.15 -25.02 14.64
CA SER A 322 -13.51 -23.84 15.25
C SER A 322 -12.12 -23.53 14.68
N ASN A 323 -11.40 -24.56 14.24
CA ASN A 323 -10.05 -24.44 13.67
C ASN A 323 -10.05 -23.91 12.22
N SER A 324 -11.23 -23.76 11.61
CA SER A 324 -11.45 -23.16 10.29
C SER A 324 -12.01 -21.73 10.35
N LYS A 325 -12.19 -21.19 11.56
CA LYS A 325 -12.67 -19.83 11.80
C LYS A 325 -11.48 -18.92 12.14
N TRP A 326 -11.32 -17.84 11.40
CA TRP A 326 -10.17 -16.95 11.44
C TRP A 326 -10.59 -15.52 11.74
N GLU A 327 -10.12 -14.96 12.86
CA GLU A 327 -10.47 -13.62 13.32
C GLU A 327 -9.26 -12.69 13.39
N MET A 328 -9.46 -11.43 13.03
CA MET A 328 -8.46 -10.36 13.19
C MET A 328 -8.45 -9.84 14.64
N ILE A 329 -7.61 -10.40 15.49
CA ILE A 329 -7.70 -10.20 16.96
C ILE A 329 -6.87 -9.03 17.52
N SER A 330 -5.82 -8.58 16.84
CA SER A 330 -4.90 -7.55 17.37
C SER A 330 -5.38 -6.11 17.14
N ASP A 331 -4.83 -5.16 17.89
CA ASP A 331 -5.08 -3.72 17.70
C ASP A 331 -4.67 -3.24 16.30
N SER A 332 -3.59 -3.79 15.74
CA SER A 332 -3.15 -3.58 14.36
C SER A 332 -4.09 -4.15 13.30
N LYS A 333 -5.04 -5.02 13.70
CA LYS A 333 -5.86 -5.83 12.79
C LYS A 333 -5.01 -6.57 11.77
N MET A 334 -3.95 -7.23 12.25
CA MET A 334 -3.04 -8.03 11.41
C MET A 334 -2.80 -9.45 11.91
N HIS A 335 -3.33 -9.86 13.07
CA HIS A 335 -3.24 -11.25 13.51
C HIS A 335 -4.48 -12.04 13.08
N LEU A 336 -4.33 -12.91 12.08
CA LEU A 336 -5.34 -13.92 11.71
C LEU A 336 -5.27 -15.08 12.71
N SER A 337 -6.25 -15.15 13.61
CA SER A 337 -6.27 -16.13 14.71
C SER A 337 -7.39 -17.13 14.60
N SER A 338 -7.10 -18.38 14.95
CA SER A 338 -8.04 -19.50 14.96
C SER A 338 -8.02 -20.24 16.30
N LYS A 339 -9.10 -20.98 16.60
CA LYS A 339 -9.22 -21.78 17.82
C LYS A 339 -9.09 -23.26 17.51
N LEU A 340 -8.05 -23.89 18.06
CA LEU A 340 -7.89 -25.33 18.00
C LEU A 340 -9.03 -26.06 18.73
N ARG A 341 -9.21 -27.35 18.44
CA ARG A 341 -10.25 -28.18 19.07
C ARG A 341 -10.13 -28.26 20.59
N ASN A 342 -8.92 -28.10 21.11
CA ASN A 342 -8.63 -28.03 22.56
C ASN A 342 -8.89 -26.63 23.17
N GLY A 343 -9.44 -25.69 22.40
CA GLY A 343 -9.74 -24.31 22.82
C GLY A 343 -8.54 -23.34 22.77
N LYS A 344 -7.32 -23.82 22.51
CA LYS A 344 -6.13 -22.95 22.42
C LYS A 344 -6.22 -22.03 21.22
N SER A 345 -5.97 -20.74 21.45
CA SER A 345 -5.85 -19.75 20.39
C SER A 345 -4.46 -19.80 19.74
N ILE A 346 -4.43 -19.73 18.42
CA ILE A 346 -3.23 -19.71 17.59
C ILE A 346 -3.38 -18.64 16.51
N CYS A 347 -2.28 -18.25 15.90
CA CYS A 347 -2.22 -17.29 14.82
C CYS A 347 -1.52 -17.90 13.60
N LEU A 348 -1.92 -17.43 12.42
CA LEU A 348 -1.17 -17.66 11.20
C LEU A 348 0.23 -17.04 11.37
N ASP A 349 1.25 -17.75 10.90
CA ASP A 349 2.65 -17.36 11.01
C ASP A 349 3.39 -17.86 9.76
N VAL A 350 4.58 -17.31 9.51
CA VAL A 350 5.46 -17.75 8.43
C VAL A 350 6.78 -18.24 8.99
N ASP A 351 7.27 -19.37 8.47
CA ASP A 351 8.59 -19.89 8.83
C ASP A 351 9.70 -19.34 7.91
N SER A 352 10.95 -19.73 8.17
CA SER A 352 12.11 -19.28 7.40
C SER A 352 12.14 -19.78 5.95
N SER A 353 11.31 -20.75 5.60
CA SER A 353 11.15 -21.29 4.24
C SER A 353 9.99 -20.65 3.47
N ASN A 354 9.36 -19.62 4.05
CA ASN A 354 8.14 -18.99 3.58
C ASN A 354 6.90 -19.90 3.63
N ALA A 355 6.94 -21.03 4.35
CA ALA A 355 5.76 -21.86 4.52
C ALA A 355 4.79 -21.25 5.54
N ILE A 356 3.49 -21.39 5.29
CA ILE A 356 2.45 -20.91 6.19
C ILE A 356 2.25 -21.94 7.27
N VAL A 357 2.52 -21.55 8.50
CA VAL A 357 2.39 -22.36 9.72
C VAL A 357 1.41 -21.71 10.68
N THR A 358 1.07 -22.41 11.74
CA THR A 358 0.26 -21.86 12.83
C THR A 358 1.00 -21.97 14.14
N ASN A 359 1.07 -20.88 14.90
CA ASN A 359 1.81 -20.80 16.15
C ASN A 359 0.99 -20.11 17.23
N SER A 360 1.46 -20.18 18.49
CA SER A 360 0.95 -19.29 19.54
C SER A 360 1.08 -17.83 19.08
N CYS A 361 0.03 -17.05 19.29
CA CYS A 361 0.02 -15.64 18.87
C CYS A 361 1.09 -14.83 19.63
N LYS A 362 1.91 -14.09 18.89
CA LYS A 362 2.96 -13.21 19.40
C LYS A 362 2.38 -11.82 19.69
N CYS A 363 2.94 -11.11 20.66
CA CYS A 363 2.66 -9.69 20.89
C CYS A 363 1.20 -9.27 21.12
N ILE A 364 0.30 -10.20 21.49
CA ILE A 364 -1.09 -9.86 21.82
C ILE A 364 -1.19 -9.17 23.20
N SER A 365 -0.24 -9.44 24.10
CA SER A 365 -0.11 -8.79 25.42
C SER A 365 0.76 -7.53 25.34
N LYS A 366 0.89 -6.78 26.44
CA LYS A 366 1.64 -5.50 26.55
C LYS A 366 3.18 -5.65 26.49
N ASP A 367 3.70 -6.78 26.02
CA ASP A 367 5.15 -6.97 25.87
C ASP A 367 5.67 -6.08 24.74
N ASN A 368 6.66 -5.24 25.04
CA ASN A 368 7.29 -4.32 24.10
C ASN A 368 8.59 -4.87 23.47
N THR A 369 9.08 -6.01 23.95
CA THR A 369 10.30 -6.66 23.45
C THR A 369 10.02 -7.64 22.31
N CYS A 370 8.76 -8.01 22.11
CA CYS A 370 8.36 -9.00 21.12
C CYS A 370 8.31 -8.41 19.69
N ASP A 371 8.36 -9.30 18.69
CA ASP A 371 8.22 -8.97 17.27
C ASP A 371 7.07 -9.77 16.64
N PRO A 372 5.99 -9.11 16.17
CA PRO A 372 4.88 -9.80 15.52
C PRO A 372 5.02 -9.91 14.00
N ALA A 373 6.12 -9.44 13.39
CA ALA A 373 6.22 -9.23 11.94
C ALA A 373 5.92 -10.47 11.08
N SER A 374 6.24 -11.67 11.57
CA SER A 374 5.97 -12.93 10.88
C SER A 374 4.51 -13.41 10.99
N GLN A 375 3.74 -12.83 11.92
CA GLN A 375 2.33 -13.15 12.16
C GLN A 375 1.38 -12.05 11.65
N TRP A 376 1.92 -11.02 11.02
CA TRP A 376 1.14 -9.95 10.43
C TRP A 376 0.67 -10.33 9.03
N PHE A 377 -0.64 -10.48 8.89
CA PHE A 377 -1.32 -10.71 7.62
C PHE A 377 -2.48 -9.71 7.46
N LYS A 378 -2.71 -9.24 6.24
CA LYS A 378 -3.85 -8.40 5.86
C LYS A 378 -4.70 -9.10 4.83
N LEU A 379 -6.01 -8.99 4.98
CA LEU A 379 -6.99 -9.43 3.99
C LEU A 379 -7.28 -8.27 3.04
N VAL A 380 -6.57 -8.24 1.91
CA VAL A 380 -6.60 -7.12 0.96
C VAL A 380 -7.65 -7.40 -0.12
N ASP A 381 -8.46 -6.40 -0.45
CA ASP A 381 -9.40 -6.47 -1.57
C ASP A 381 -8.67 -6.39 -2.91
N SER A 382 -8.99 -7.31 -3.82
CA SER A 382 -8.39 -7.38 -5.15
C SER A 382 -9.44 -7.68 -6.21
N THR A 383 -9.25 -7.11 -7.39
CA THR A 383 -9.98 -7.47 -8.62
C THR A 383 -9.06 -8.02 -9.70
N ARG A 384 -7.76 -8.19 -9.41
CA ARG A 384 -6.77 -8.74 -10.35
C ARG A 384 -6.98 -10.22 -10.59
N SER A 385 -6.79 -10.65 -11.84
CA SER A 385 -6.71 -12.07 -12.16
C SER A 385 -5.38 -12.65 -11.67
N ARG A 386 -5.40 -13.97 -11.43
CA ARG A 386 -4.16 -14.70 -11.19
C ARG A 386 -3.35 -14.74 -12.46
N SER A 387 -2.04 -14.50 -12.37
CA SER A 387 -1.12 -14.67 -13.49
C SER A 387 -1.15 -16.13 -13.93
N GLU A 388 -1.76 -16.39 -15.09
CA GLU A 388 -1.68 -17.70 -15.73
C GLU A 388 -0.26 -17.91 -16.25
N LYS A 389 0.65 -18.37 -15.40
CA LYS A 389 1.68 -19.27 -15.93
C LYS A 389 0.93 -20.53 -16.36
N GLN A 390 0.83 -20.75 -17.67
CA GLN A 390 0.25 -21.95 -18.30
C GLN A 390 0.40 -23.15 -17.37
N SER A 391 -0.69 -23.47 -16.68
CA SER A 391 -0.82 -24.69 -15.93
C SER A 391 -0.85 -25.80 -16.98
N PHE A 392 0.26 -26.51 -17.13
CA PHE A 392 0.29 -27.80 -17.84
C PHE A 392 -0.49 -28.82 -17.00
N LEU A 393 -1.81 -28.69 -17.02
CA LEU A 393 -2.74 -29.75 -16.67
C LEU A 393 -3.76 -29.79 -17.81
N HIS A 394 -3.25 -30.17 -18.98
CA HIS A 394 -4.10 -30.85 -19.96
C HIS A 394 -4.45 -32.19 -19.32
N PHE A 395 -5.63 -32.28 -18.73
CA PHE A 395 -6.27 -33.57 -18.56
C PHE A 395 -6.58 -34.04 -19.98
N ASP A 396 -5.73 -34.92 -20.52
CA ASP A 396 -6.10 -35.70 -21.70
C ASP A 396 -7.41 -36.40 -21.36
N SER A 397 -8.48 -35.97 -22.03
CA SER A 397 -9.75 -36.66 -22.03
C SER A 397 -9.50 -38.05 -22.63
N ILE A 398 -9.42 -39.05 -21.77
CA ILE A 398 -9.54 -40.46 -22.15
C ILE A 398 -11.00 -40.69 -22.54
N PHE A 399 -11.40 -40.22 -23.73
CA PHE A 399 -12.60 -40.64 -24.44
C PHE A 399 -12.46 -40.33 -25.94
N ASP A 400 -11.45 -40.92 -26.59
CA ASP A 400 -11.50 -41.15 -28.04
C ASP A 400 -11.19 -42.63 -28.32
N LEU A 401 -12.26 -43.43 -28.37
CA LEU A 401 -12.27 -44.77 -28.96
C LEU A 401 -12.43 -44.61 -30.48
N PRO A 402 -11.57 -45.24 -31.31
CA PRO A 402 -11.71 -45.16 -32.76
C PRO A 402 -12.77 -46.18 -33.23
N GLY A 403 -13.87 -45.70 -33.81
CA GLY A 403 -14.94 -46.60 -34.23
C GLY A 403 -15.94 -46.02 -35.22
N LYS A 404 -15.65 -46.24 -36.52
CA LYS A 404 -16.58 -46.33 -37.66
C LYS A 404 -17.26 -45.03 -38.13
N GLY A 405 -16.99 -44.66 -39.39
CA GLY A 405 -17.93 -43.86 -40.18
C GLY A 405 -17.35 -43.08 -41.36
N PHE A 406 -16.58 -43.69 -42.26
CA PHE A 406 -16.31 -43.08 -43.57
C PHE A 406 -16.31 -44.12 -44.69
N LEU A 407 -17.52 -44.57 -45.04
CA LEU A 407 -17.83 -45.22 -46.32
C LEU A 407 -19.22 -44.74 -46.74
N SER A 408 -19.27 -43.66 -47.51
CA SER A 408 -20.33 -43.37 -48.48
C SER A 408 -20.03 -42.03 -49.14
N ASN A 409 -19.39 -42.05 -50.30
CA ASN A 409 -19.70 -41.18 -51.44
C ASN A 409 -18.74 -41.51 -52.59
N LEU A 410 -19.11 -42.51 -53.38
CA LEU A 410 -18.64 -42.70 -54.77
C LEU A 410 -19.56 -43.72 -55.45
N MET A 411 -20.71 -43.23 -55.90
CA MET A 411 -21.51 -43.86 -56.95
C MET A 411 -22.32 -42.79 -57.69
N VAL A 412 -21.70 -42.16 -58.69
CA VAL A 412 -22.23 -41.67 -59.98
C VAL A 412 -20.98 -41.38 -60.83
N GLY A 413 -20.73 -41.82 -62.06
CA GLY A 413 -21.43 -42.62 -63.06
C GLY A 413 -20.47 -42.82 -64.25
N SER A 414 -20.72 -43.86 -65.05
CA SER A 414 -19.93 -44.31 -66.20
C SER A 414 -19.96 -43.34 -67.40
N ILE A 415 -18.83 -43.14 -68.09
CA ILE A 415 -18.42 -43.75 -69.38
C ILE A 415 -16.91 -43.61 -69.50
#